data_AF-A0AA38VHQ4-F1
#
_entry.id   AF-A0AA38VHQ4-F1
#
_cell.length_a   1.000
_cell.length_b   1.000
_cell.length_c   1.000
_cell.angle_alpha   90.00
_cell.angle_beta   90.00
_cell.angle_gamma   90.00
#
_symmetry.space_group_name_H-M   'P 1'
#
loop_
_entity.id
_entity.type
_entity.pdbx_description
1 polymer ?
#
loop_
_entity_poly.entity_id
_entity_poly.type
_entity_poly.pdbx_seq_one_letter_code
_entity_poly.pdbx_strand_id
1 'polypeptide(L)'
;MAPAADVVDDNDVEMQEEDDDQEQKLINEEYKTWKKNSPFLYDMILSTALEWPTLTTQWFPDVKDPKDKNYLVHRLLIGTHTSEGKPNYLQIAEVEIPKAVAPNPHDYDEDRGEIGGYGSKTSSGEAPAIRFNITQKIDHPGEVNKARYQPQNPDIIATLAIDGRVLIFDRTKHSLTPTGTPAPQVELIGHTEEGFGLNWSPHEQGTLASGSEDRTVCLWDLKQLTGSGKTLKPLRQYRHHVHIVNDVQFHPFVKHFVGTVSDDLTLQILDLRSPDLTRSALTARKGHTDAINALAFNPRSEFLVATASADRTVAIWDIRNVKEKVHTLVGHNDAVTSLAWNPKEPSILGSGGYDRRVMFWDLSKVGEEQMPDDAEDGPPELLFMHGGHTNHLADFSWNLNDPWLLCSAAEDNLLQIWKVAKSIVGADESALDLAEMGGPGRSGDDDEGRE
;
A
#
# COMPACT_ATOMS: atom_id res chain seq x y z
N MET A 1 -26.53 43.07 -5.96
CA MET A 1 -27.54 42.01 -6.17
C MET A 1 -26.98 40.78 -5.47
N ALA A 2 -27.64 40.29 -4.43
CA ALA A 2 -27.25 39.04 -3.79
C ALA A 2 -27.44 37.89 -4.81
N PRO A 3 -26.58 36.86 -4.83
CA PRO A 3 -26.83 35.69 -5.65
C PRO A 3 -28.05 34.95 -5.09
N ALA A 4 -28.87 34.42 -5.99
CA ALA A 4 -30.00 33.57 -5.65
C ALA A 4 -29.48 32.29 -4.98
N ALA A 5 -30.14 31.85 -3.91
CA ALA A 5 -29.90 30.53 -3.33
C ALA A 5 -30.33 29.48 -4.36
N ASP A 6 -29.44 28.54 -4.66
CA ASP A 6 -29.78 27.35 -5.43
C ASP A 6 -30.84 26.56 -4.65
N VAL A 7 -32.06 26.54 -5.18
CA VAL A 7 -33.13 25.66 -4.71
C VAL A 7 -32.83 24.31 -5.34
N VAL A 8 -32.21 23.42 -4.57
CA VAL A 8 -32.13 22.00 -4.92
C VAL A 8 -33.57 21.49 -4.90
N ASP A 9 -34.04 20.94 -6.02
CA ASP A 9 -35.42 20.43 -6.15
C ASP A 9 -35.57 19.19 -5.25
N ASP A 10 -36.64 19.12 -4.45
CA ASP A 10 -36.88 17.97 -3.54
C ASP A 10 -36.93 16.64 -4.33
N ASN A 11 -37.34 16.68 -5.61
CA ASN A 11 -37.31 15.50 -6.49
C ASN A 11 -35.89 15.03 -6.84
N ASP A 12 -34.93 15.95 -6.97
CA ASP A 12 -33.54 15.59 -7.28
C ASP A 12 -32.87 14.93 -6.07
N VAL A 13 -33.25 15.36 -4.86
CA VAL A 13 -32.81 14.73 -3.60
C VAL A 13 -33.41 13.34 -3.44
N GLU A 14 -34.72 13.17 -3.66
CA GLU A 14 -35.39 11.86 -3.58
C GLU A 14 -34.82 10.85 -4.60
N MET A 15 -34.56 11.26 -5.84
CA MET A 15 -33.94 10.38 -6.84
C MET A 15 -32.50 10.00 -6.46
N GLN A 16 -31.72 10.94 -5.93
CA GLN A 16 -30.35 10.66 -5.48
C GLN A 16 -30.33 9.68 -4.31
N GLU A 17 -31.26 9.84 -3.35
CA GLU A 17 -31.43 8.89 -2.25
C GLU A 17 -31.83 7.49 -2.73
N GLU A 18 -32.69 7.37 -3.75
CA GLU A 18 -33.07 6.08 -4.34
C GLU A 18 -31.92 5.38 -5.08
N ASP A 19 -31.06 6.14 -5.78
CA ASP A 19 -29.88 5.61 -6.46
C ASP A 19 -28.81 5.15 -5.47
N ASP A 20 -28.53 5.95 -4.43
CA ASP A 20 -27.60 5.59 -3.34
C ASP A 20 -28.06 4.31 -2.61
N ASP A 21 -29.36 4.18 -2.36
CA ASP A 21 -29.95 2.99 -1.75
C ASP A 21 -29.80 1.73 -2.62
N GLN A 22 -29.85 1.88 -3.94
CA GLN A 22 -29.66 0.78 -4.88
C GLN A 22 -28.20 0.35 -4.95
N GLU A 23 -27.27 1.31 -5.04
CA GLU A 23 -25.84 1.04 -5.00
C GLU A 23 -25.47 0.32 -3.69
N GLN A 24 -25.94 0.82 -2.55
CA GLN A 24 -25.65 0.20 -1.26
C GLN A 24 -26.20 -1.23 -1.14
N LYS A 25 -27.34 -1.53 -1.78
CA LYS A 25 -27.86 -2.92 -1.86
C LYS A 25 -26.93 -3.81 -2.67
N LEU A 26 -26.48 -3.35 -3.84
CA LEU A 26 -25.54 -4.11 -4.69
C LEU A 26 -24.23 -4.39 -3.96
N ILE A 27 -23.64 -3.37 -3.31
CA ILE A 27 -22.41 -3.51 -2.51
C ILE A 27 -22.58 -4.60 -1.44
N ASN A 28 -23.71 -4.59 -0.73
CA ASN A 28 -23.99 -5.57 0.31
C ASN A 28 -24.19 -7.00 -0.24
N GLU A 29 -24.75 -7.14 -1.45
CA GLU A 29 -24.91 -8.44 -2.11
C GLU A 29 -23.57 -9.00 -2.61
N GLU A 30 -22.73 -8.15 -3.19
CA GLU A 30 -21.35 -8.50 -3.56
C GLU A 30 -20.55 -8.93 -2.34
N TYR A 31 -20.59 -8.16 -1.25
CA TYR A 31 -19.89 -8.49 -0.02
C TYR A 31 -20.34 -9.82 0.59
N LYS A 32 -21.66 -10.12 0.56
CA LYS A 32 -22.17 -11.43 0.99
C LYS A 32 -21.63 -12.56 0.14
N THR A 33 -21.49 -12.35 -1.16
CA THR A 33 -20.95 -13.34 -2.10
C THR A 33 -19.45 -13.55 -1.86
N TRP A 34 -18.69 -12.45 -1.77
CA TRP A 34 -17.27 -12.48 -1.39
C TRP A 34 -17.05 -13.22 -0.07
N LYS A 35 -17.86 -12.95 0.96
CA LYS A 35 -17.73 -13.60 2.27
C LYS A 35 -17.96 -15.10 2.23
N LYS A 36 -18.82 -15.59 1.33
CA LYS A 36 -19.02 -17.04 1.12
C LYS A 36 -17.81 -17.67 0.41
N ASN A 37 -17.17 -16.93 -0.48
CA ASN A 37 -16.04 -17.41 -1.27
C ASN A 37 -14.68 -17.20 -0.61
N SER A 38 -14.60 -16.36 0.44
CA SER A 38 -13.33 -16.01 1.10
C SER A 38 -12.52 -17.21 1.60
N PRO A 39 -13.09 -18.34 2.07
CA PRO A 39 -12.28 -19.50 2.45
C PRO A 39 -11.47 -20.13 1.30
N PHE A 40 -11.88 -19.89 0.04
CA PHE A 40 -11.15 -20.37 -1.14
C PHE A 40 -10.10 -19.38 -1.64
N LEU A 41 -10.23 -18.11 -1.25
CA LEU A 41 -9.43 -16.99 -1.78
C LEU A 41 -8.31 -16.55 -0.83
N TYR A 42 -8.46 -16.84 0.47
CA TYR A 42 -7.55 -16.35 1.50
C TYR A 42 -7.09 -17.47 2.42
N ASP A 43 -5.78 -17.53 2.69
CA ASP A 43 -5.23 -18.33 3.79
C ASP A 43 -5.52 -17.66 5.14
N MET A 44 -5.62 -16.32 5.16
CA MET A 44 -5.87 -15.56 6.37
C MET A 44 -6.71 -14.34 6.07
N ILE A 45 -7.69 -14.04 6.93
CA ILE A 45 -8.35 -12.75 6.96
C ILE A 45 -8.73 -12.35 8.37
N LEU A 46 -8.40 -11.10 8.73
CA LEU A 46 -8.85 -10.41 9.92
C LEU A 46 -9.52 -9.11 9.48
N SER A 47 -10.75 -8.91 9.90
CA SER A 47 -11.46 -7.65 9.75
C SER A 47 -11.62 -7.00 11.11
N THR A 48 -11.28 -5.71 11.23
CA THR A 48 -11.42 -4.91 12.45
C THR A 48 -12.01 -3.56 12.09
N ALA A 49 -13.08 -3.17 12.79
CA ALA A 49 -13.60 -1.82 12.74
C ALA A 49 -12.79 -0.94 13.70
N LEU A 50 -12.16 0.11 13.17
CA LEU A 50 -11.49 1.13 13.96
C LEU A 50 -12.51 2.09 14.59
N GLU A 51 -12.10 2.76 15.67
CA GLU A 51 -12.92 3.82 16.28
C GLU A 51 -13.14 4.99 15.31
N TRP A 52 -12.11 5.31 14.53
CA TRP A 52 -12.09 6.33 13.49
C TRP A 52 -11.37 5.77 12.25
N PRO A 53 -11.71 6.22 11.04
CA PRO A 53 -11.03 5.78 9.84
C PRO A 53 -9.56 6.19 9.86
N THR A 54 -8.74 5.45 9.11
CA THR A 54 -7.33 5.78 8.89
C THR A 54 -7.10 6.07 7.42
N LEU A 55 -6.42 7.18 7.12
CA LEU A 55 -6.00 7.57 5.76
C LEU A 55 -4.66 6.96 5.35
N THR A 56 -4.00 6.25 6.27
CA THR A 56 -2.64 5.76 6.08
C THR A 56 -2.46 4.38 6.69
N THR A 57 -1.71 3.51 6.01
CA THR A 57 -1.24 2.25 6.58
C THR A 57 0.22 1.99 6.22
N GLN A 58 1.00 1.44 7.16
CA GLN A 58 2.35 0.95 6.85
C GLN A 58 2.78 -0.12 7.86
N TRP A 59 3.18 -1.30 7.37
CA TRP A 59 3.83 -2.31 8.21
C TRP A 59 5.22 -1.86 8.66
N PHE A 60 5.49 -1.98 9.96
CA PHE A 60 6.85 -1.87 10.46
C PHE A 60 7.71 -3.06 9.99
N PRO A 61 9.03 -2.87 9.87
CA PRO A 61 9.91 -3.91 9.35
C PRO A 61 10.26 -4.97 10.39
N ASP A 62 10.11 -4.69 11.69
CA ASP A 62 10.43 -5.64 12.75
C ASP A 62 9.27 -6.60 13.06
N VAL A 63 9.66 -7.81 13.48
CA VAL A 63 8.76 -8.87 13.93
C VAL A 63 9.30 -9.42 15.25
N LYS A 64 8.44 -9.54 16.26
CA LYS A 64 8.77 -10.24 17.49
C LYS A 64 8.31 -11.68 17.39
N ASP A 65 9.15 -12.61 17.84
CA ASP A 65 8.83 -14.03 17.97
C ASP A 65 8.80 -14.42 19.46
N PRO A 66 7.64 -14.35 20.14
CA PRO A 66 7.53 -14.77 21.53
C PRO A 66 7.77 -16.28 21.65
N LYS A 67 8.65 -16.67 22.58
CA LYS A 67 8.90 -18.09 22.91
C LYS A 67 7.59 -18.74 23.36
N ASP A 68 7.40 -19.98 22.94
CA ASP A 68 6.26 -20.82 23.31
C ASP A 68 4.88 -20.27 22.86
N LYS A 69 4.87 -19.37 21.87
CA LYS A 69 3.65 -18.90 21.21
C LYS A 69 3.56 -19.36 19.76
N ASN A 70 2.34 -19.65 19.33
CA ASN A 70 2.00 -20.09 17.97
C ASN A 70 1.77 -18.92 16.98
N TYR A 71 2.15 -17.70 17.37
CA TYR A 71 2.02 -16.50 16.54
C TYR A 71 3.31 -15.66 16.57
N LEU A 72 3.47 -14.82 15.56
CA LEU A 72 4.43 -13.73 15.47
C LEU A 72 3.71 -12.42 15.79
N VAL A 73 4.42 -11.45 16.38
CA VAL A 73 3.86 -10.11 16.63
C VAL A 73 4.49 -9.13 15.66
N HIS A 74 3.67 -8.63 14.76
CA HIS A 74 4.00 -7.56 13.82
C HIS A 74 3.51 -6.22 14.35
N ARG A 75 3.99 -5.12 13.78
CA ARG A 75 3.49 -3.78 14.09
C ARG A 75 2.99 -3.06 12.83
N LEU A 76 1.94 -2.29 13.00
CA LEU A 76 1.32 -1.48 11.95
C LEU A 76 1.27 -0.01 12.39
N LEU A 77 1.66 0.88 11.49
CA LEU A 77 1.53 2.32 11.62
C LEU A 77 0.22 2.75 10.95
N ILE A 78 -0.66 3.40 11.70
CA ILE A 78 -1.92 3.97 11.21
C ILE A 78 -2.15 5.36 11.81
N GLY A 79 -3.12 6.08 11.28
CA GLY A 79 -3.55 7.38 11.77
C GLY A 79 -5.02 7.39 12.16
N THR A 80 -5.52 8.55 12.54
CA THR A 80 -6.97 8.79 12.66
C THR A 80 -7.38 9.93 11.74
N HIS A 81 -8.62 9.85 11.28
CA HIS A 81 -9.38 10.95 10.72
C HIS A 81 -10.68 11.07 11.53
N THR A 82 -10.71 12.00 12.48
CA THR A 82 -11.85 12.15 13.41
C THR A 82 -12.80 13.26 13.00
N SER A 83 -14.06 13.20 13.47
CA SER A 83 -14.99 14.32 13.33
C SER A 83 -14.56 15.57 14.10
N GLU A 84 -15.15 16.72 13.76
CA GLU A 84 -14.82 18.03 14.35
C GLU A 84 -14.83 18.01 15.89
N GLY A 85 -13.77 18.59 16.48
CA GLY A 85 -13.61 18.71 17.93
C GLY A 85 -13.17 17.43 18.64
N LYS A 86 -12.98 16.31 17.94
CA LYS A 86 -12.34 15.11 18.48
C LYS A 86 -10.82 15.15 18.27
N PRO A 87 -10.03 14.60 19.21
CA PRO A 87 -8.58 14.55 19.07
C PRO A 87 -8.16 13.48 18.06
N ASN A 88 -7.16 13.82 17.26
CA ASN A 88 -6.52 12.89 16.34
C ASN A 88 -5.23 12.30 16.93
N TYR A 89 -4.86 11.12 16.44
CA TYR A 89 -3.72 10.36 16.93
C TYR A 89 -2.92 9.73 15.79
N LEU A 90 -1.61 9.78 15.92
CA LEU A 90 -0.72 8.82 15.29
C LEU A 90 -0.73 7.54 16.13
N GLN A 91 -0.97 6.39 15.52
CA GLN A 91 -1.18 5.13 16.24
C GLN A 91 -0.23 4.03 15.77
N ILE A 92 0.23 3.23 16.74
CA ILE A 92 0.95 1.99 16.47
C ILE A 92 0.10 0.84 17.01
N ALA A 93 -0.23 -0.10 16.14
CA ALA A 93 -0.92 -1.33 16.49
C ALA A 93 0.06 -2.51 16.49
N GLU A 94 -0.15 -3.45 17.41
CA GLU A 94 0.43 -4.79 17.36
C GLU A 94 -0.58 -5.74 16.71
N VAL A 95 -0.08 -6.60 15.82
CA VAL A 95 -0.86 -7.63 15.13
C VAL A 95 -0.23 -8.99 15.42
N GLU A 96 -0.99 -9.86 16.08
CA GLU A 96 -0.63 -11.25 16.29
C GLU A 96 -1.02 -12.05 15.03
N ILE A 97 -0.04 -12.67 14.38
CA ILE A 97 -0.20 -13.43 13.13
C ILE A 97 0.22 -14.88 13.39
N PRO A 98 -0.65 -15.88 13.18
CA PRO A 98 -0.32 -17.27 13.38
C PRO A 98 0.91 -17.68 12.57
N LYS A 99 1.80 -18.45 13.20
CA LYS A 99 2.90 -19.11 12.49
C LYS A 99 2.30 -20.13 11.54
N ALA A 100 2.89 -20.27 10.35
CA ALA A 100 2.55 -21.37 9.45
C ALA A 100 2.86 -22.70 10.18
N VAL A 101 1.81 -23.49 10.43
CA VAL A 101 1.97 -24.84 10.98
C VAL A 101 2.11 -25.79 9.81
N ALA A 102 3.21 -26.55 9.76
CA ALA A 102 3.35 -27.60 8.76
C ALA A 102 2.23 -28.64 8.98
N PRO A 103 1.51 -29.06 7.92
CA PRO A 103 0.44 -30.06 8.05
C PRO A 103 1.00 -31.31 8.73
N ASN A 104 0.42 -31.70 9.87
CA ASN A 104 0.79 -32.94 10.54
C ASN A 104 -0.23 -34.01 10.15
N PRO A 105 0.19 -35.14 9.53
CA PRO A 105 -0.72 -36.24 9.19
C PRO A 105 -1.54 -36.79 10.37
N HIS A 106 -1.09 -36.56 11.62
CA HIS A 106 -1.82 -36.96 12.83
C HIS A 106 -2.98 -36.02 13.20
N ASP A 107 -3.04 -34.82 12.64
CA ASP A 107 -4.13 -33.85 12.82
C ASP A 107 -5.20 -33.96 11.70
N TYR A 108 -5.17 -35.07 10.94
CA TYR A 108 -6.19 -35.39 9.93
C TYR A 108 -7.52 -35.75 10.61
N ASP A 109 -8.56 -34.98 10.30
CA ASP A 109 -9.92 -35.23 10.73
C ASP A 109 -10.61 -36.11 9.67
N GLU A 110 -10.84 -37.39 9.98
CA GLU A 110 -11.52 -38.34 9.08
C GLU A 110 -12.95 -37.92 8.72
N ASP A 111 -13.64 -37.17 9.59
CA ASP A 111 -15.03 -36.73 9.35
C ASP A 111 -15.08 -35.51 8.42
N ARG A 112 -14.03 -34.67 8.42
CA ARG A 112 -13.94 -33.47 7.57
C ARG A 112 -13.06 -33.65 6.33
N GLY A 113 -12.23 -34.68 6.29
CA GLY A 113 -11.26 -34.91 5.21
C GLY A 113 -10.15 -33.85 5.14
N GLU A 114 -9.87 -33.16 6.25
CA GLU A 114 -8.96 -32.01 6.30
C GLU A 114 -7.87 -32.22 7.36
N ILE A 115 -6.64 -31.77 7.07
CA ILE A 115 -5.57 -31.64 8.06
C ILE A 115 -5.59 -30.21 8.59
N GLY A 116 -6.14 -30.00 9.79
CA GLY A 116 -6.02 -28.78 10.61
C GLY A 116 -6.05 -27.41 9.89
N GLY A 117 -7.21 -26.78 9.76
CA GLY A 117 -7.34 -25.37 9.38
C GLY A 117 -7.20 -24.38 10.56
N TYR A 118 -7.05 -23.08 10.27
CA TYR A 118 -6.94 -21.98 11.25
C TYR A 118 -8.13 -21.86 12.25
N GLY A 119 -9.16 -22.70 12.15
CA GLY A 119 -10.28 -22.77 13.08
C GLY A 119 -10.36 -24.07 13.91
N SER A 120 -9.47 -25.04 13.67
CA SER A 120 -9.43 -26.31 14.43
C SER A 120 -8.52 -26.17 15.64
N LYS A 121 -8.90 -26.79 16.76
CA LYS A 121 -8.02 -26.91 17.93
C LYS A 121 -6.80 -27.73 17.50
N THR A 122 -5.65 -27.08 17.41
CA THR A 122 -4.38 -27.78 17.29
C THR A 122 -4.18 -28.69 18.51
N SER A 123 -3.38 -29.74 18.37
CA SER A 123 -2.98 -30.65 19.46
C SER A 123 -2.36 -29.96 20.67
N SER A 124 -1.97 -28.68 20.55
CA SER A 124 -1.52 -27.80 21.63
C SER A 124 -2.63 -27.13 22.46
N GLY A 125 -3.90 -27.20 22.05
CA GLY A 125 -5.04 -26.65 22.78
C GLY A 125 -5.16 -25.11 22.78
N GLU A 126 -4.19 -24.37 22.22
CA GLU A 126 -4.26 -22.91 22.02
C GLU A 126 -4.83 -22.61 20.63
N ALA A 127 -5.97 -21.90 20.57
CA ALA A 127 -6.51 -21.43 19.29
C ALA A 127 -5.51 -20.46 18.62
N PRO A 128 -5.31 -20.54 17.29
CA PRO A 128 -4.54 -19.52 16.58
C PRO A 128 -5.27 -18.18 16.73
N ALA A 129 -4.70 -17.29 17.55
CA ALA A 129 -5.23 -15.96 17.76
C ALA A 129 -4.66 -15.05 16.67
N ILE A 130 -5.50 -14.65 15.72
CA ILE A 130 -5.23 -13.44 14.93
C ILE A 130 -5.81 -12.28 15.72
N ARG A 131 -4.96 -11.40 16.23
CA ARG A 131 -5.39 -10.30 17.11
C ARG A 131 -4.81 -8.97 16.66
N PHE A 132 -5.65 -7.94 16.67
CA PHE A 132 -5.24 -6.57 16.44
C PHE A 132 -5.44 -5.76 17.73
N ASN A 133 -4.42 -4.99 18.13
CA ASN A 133 -4.52 -4.12 19.28
C ASN A 133 -3.70 -2.84 19.10
N ILE A 134 -4.29 -1.68 19.37
CA ILE A 134 -3.56 -0.41 19.38
C ILE A 134 -2.77 -0.31 20.69
N THR A 135 -1.45 -0.29 20.60
CA THR A 135 -0.55 -0.31 21.76
C THR A 135 0.06 1.04 22.09
N GLN A 136 0.07 1.98 21.13
CA GLN A 136 0.52 3.34 21.34
C GLN A 136 -0.36 4.33 20.57
N LYS A 137 -0.78 5.41 21.24
CA LYS A 137 -1.46 6.58 20.64
C LYS A 137 -0.68 7.84 21.00
N ILE A 138 -0.24 8.59 19.99
CA ILE A 138 0.49 9.85 20.13
C ILE A 138 -0.42 10.98 19.64
N ASP A 139 -0.59 12.04 20.44
CA ASP A 139 -1.42 13.20 20.08
C ASP A 139 -0.93 13.85 18.77
N HIS A 140 -1.84 14.05 17.81
CA HIS A 140 -1.55 14.66 16.50
C HIS A 140 -2.43 15.91 16.27
N PRO A 141 -1.88 17.00 15.71
CA PRO A 141 -2.67 18.20 15.43
C PRO A 141 -3.45 18.00 14.12
N GLY A 142 -4.74 17.68 14.25
CA GLY A 142 -5.59 17.35 13.10
C GLY A 142 -5.32 15.95 12.55
N GLU A 143 -5.93 15.66 11.41
CA GLU A 143 -5.95 14.33 10.81
C GLU A 143 -4.55 13.93 10.31
N VAL A 144 -4.33 12.62 10.17
CA VAL A 144 -3.05 12.06 9.71
C VAL A 144 -3.20 11.62 8.25
N ASN A 145 -3.01 12.54 7.31
CA ASN A 145 -3.17 12.29 5.88
C ASN A 145 -2.23 11.20 5.37
N LYS A 146 -0.96 11.24 5.80
CA LYS A 146 0.04 10.20 5.52
C LYS A 146 0.99 10.07 6.70
N ALA A 147 1.36 8.85 7.04
CA ALA A 147 2.40 8.57 8.04
C ALA A 147 3.41 7.56 7.49
N ARG A 148 4.70 7.88 7.55
CA ARG A 148 5.77 6.99 7.08
C ARG A 148 6.93 6.96 8.08
N TYR A 149 7.39 5.76 8.45
CA TYR A 149 8.60 5.63 9.25
C TYR A 149 9.85 5.80 8.39
N GLN A 150 10.92 6.25 9.03
CA GLN A 150 12.22 6.40 8.42
C GLN A 150 12.90 5.04 8.22
N PRO A 151 13.28 4.63 7.00
CA PRO A 151 13.82 3.29 6.73
C PRO A 151 15.04 2.90 7.56
N GLN A 152 15.94 3.85 7.83
CA GLN A 152 17.17 3.59 8.59
C GLN A 152 16.95 3.61 10.12
N ASN A 153 15.82 4.16 10.59
CA ASN A 153 15.42 4.13 11.98
C ASN A 153 13.89 4.22 12.09
N PRO A 154 13.18 3.06 12.11
CA PRO A 154 11.72 3.04 12.12
C PRO A 154 11.05 3.71 13.33
N ASP A 155 11.80 4.05 14.38
CA ASP A 155 11.26 4.81 15.51
C ASP A 155 11.02 6.29 15.17
N ILE A 156 11.62 6.79 14.10
CA ILE A 156 11.37 8.14 13.58
C ILE A 156 10.28 8.07 12.53
N ILE A 157 9.20 8.80 12.75
CA ILE A 157 8.00 8.81 11.91
C ILE A 157 7.75 10.22 11.42
N ALA A 158 7.57 10.39 10.12
CA ALA A 158 7.04 11.62 9.54
C ALA A 158 5.54 11.46 9.32
N THR A 159 4.78 12.51 9.61
CA THR A 159 3.37 12.63 9.23
C THR A 159 3.16 13.91 8.44
N LEU A 160 2.20 13.91 7.52
CA LEU A 160 1.72 15.11 6.83
C LEU A 160 0.35 15.47 7.41
N ALA A 161 0.24 16.69 7.94
CA ALA A 161 -0.97 17.19 8.58
C ALA A 161 -1.81 18.04 7.61
N ILE A 162 -3.09 18.24 7.95
CA ILE A 162 -4.07 19.04 7.19
C ILE A 162 -3.73 20.53 7.04
N ASP A 163 -2.72 21.02 7.77
CA ASP A 163 -2.25 22.41 7.66
C ASP A 163 -0.97 22.54 6.81
N GLY A 164 -0.58 21.46 6.12
CA GLY A 164 0.61 21.38 5.28
C GLY A 164 1.91 21.15 6.04
N ARG A 165 1.92 21.19 7.37
CA ARG A 165 3.14 20.87 8.13
C ARG A 165 3.45 19.39 8.03
N VAL A 166 4.73 19.08 7.80
CA VAL A 166 5.24 17.73 8.03
C VAL A 166 5.77 17.67 9.46
N LEU A 167 5.31 16.71 10.24
CA LEU A 167 5.67 16.57 11.65
C LEU A 167 6.54 15.33 11.84
N ILE A 168 7.62 15.48 12.59
CA ILE A 168 8.54 14.38 12.92
C ILE A 168 8.32 13.95 14.36
N PHE A 169 7.99 12.68 14.54
CA PHE A 169 7.83 12.03 15.84
C PHE A 169 8.93 10.99 16.04
N ASP A 170 9.59 11.03 17.19
CA ASP A 170 10.36 9.91 17.73
C ASP A 170 9.44 9.17 18.70
N ARG A 171 8.84 8.07 18.25
CA ARG A 171 7.81 7.37 19.02
C ARG A 171 8.28 6.90 20.40
N THR A 172 9.60 6.74 20.60
CA THR A 172 10.17 6.26 21.87
C THR A 172 10.20 7.34 22.95
N LYS A 173 10.08 8.61 22.54
CA LYS A 173 10.00 9.77 23.42
C LYS A 173 8.57 10.14 23.82
N HIS A 174 7.58 9.37 23.37
CA HIS A 174 6.18 9.55 23.68
C HIS A 174 5.67 8.42 24.57
N SER A 175 4.71 8.71 25.44
CA SER A 175 4.02 7.67 26.21
C SER A 175 3.21 6.74 25.32
N LEU A 176 2.83 5.59 25.86
CA LEU A 176 1.91 4.66 25.17
C LEU A 176 0.49 5.22 25.09
N THR A 177 0.08 6.00 26.09
CA THR A 177 -1.22 6.67 26.15
C THR A 177 -1.10 8.14 25.78
N PRO A 178 -2.15 8.76 25.20
CA PRO A 178 -2.15 10.18 24.88
C PRO A 178 -1.93 11.06 26.12
N THR A 179 -1.31 12.20 25.91
CA THR A 179 -1.07 13.24 26.92
C THR A 179 -2.03 14.41 26.81
N GLY A 180 -2.76 14.51 25.69
CA GLY A 180 -3.71 15.58 25.38
C GLY A 180 -3.07 16.80 24.72
N THR A 181 -1.79 16.75 24.35
CA THR A 181 -1.12 17.85 23.65
C THR A 181 -0.13 17.31 22.62
N PRO A 182 -0.30 17.62 21.32
CA PRO A 182 0.67 17.24 20.30
C PRO A 182 2.05 17.81 20.58
N ALA A 183 3.07 16.95 20.56
CA ALA A 183 4.44 17.33 20.89
C ALA A 183 5.46 16.74 19.89
N PRO A 184 5.40 17.11 18.60
CA PRO A 184 6.37 16.63 17.61
C PRO A 184 7.80 17.04 18.00
N GLN A 185 8.77 16.21 17.64
CA GLN A 185 10.19 16.50 17.83
C GLN A 185 10.66 17.62 16.89
N VAL A 186 10.15 17.63 15.66
CA VAL A 186 10.44 18.67 14.66
C VAL A 186 9.19 18.96 13.83
N GLU A 187 8.93 20.24 13.56
CA GLU A 187 7.92 20.70 12.60
C GLU A 187 8.62 21.21 11.34
N LEU A 188 8.33 20.60 10.19
CA LEU A 188 8.85 21.04 8.91
C LEU A 188 7.82 21.98 8.26
N ILE A 189 8.21 23.24 8.09
CA ILE A 189 7.32 24.34 7.68
C ILE A 189 7.77 24.84 6.31
N GLY A 190 6.91 24.65 5.31
CA GLY A 190 7.21 25.02 3.92
C GLY A 190 6.01 24.95 2.98
N HIS A 191 5.14 23.95 3.16
CA HIS A 191 3.87 23.90 2.43
C HIS A 191 2.85 24.89 2.99
N THR A 192 1.90 25.31 2.15
CA THR A 192 0.82 26.23 2.53
C THR A 192 -0.57 25.60 2.53
N GLU A 193 -0.69 24.40 1.98
CA GLU A 193 -1.92 23.61 1.91
C GLU A 193 -1.56 22.16 2.30
N GLU A 194 -2.57 21.32 2.51
CA GLU A 194 -2.34 19.92 2.89
C GLU A 194 -1.78 19.08 1.73
N GLY A 195 -1.65 17.77 1.96
CA GLY A 195 -1.25 16.83 0.93
C GLY A 195 -1.14 15.41 1.44
N PHE A 196 -0.75 14.52 0.53
CA PHE A 196 -0.61 13.08 0.79
C PHE A 196 0.75 12.52 0.39
N GLY A 197 1.49 13.21 -0.50
CA GLY A 197 2.81 12.80 -0.94
C GLY A 197 3.82 12.91 0.19
N LEU A 198 4.32 11.77 0.68
CA LEU A 198 5.32 11.73 1.76
C LEU A 198 6.20 10.49 1.63
N ASN A 199 7.50 10.69 1.42
CA ASN A 199 8.44 9.58 1.28
C ASN A 199 9.82 9.88 1.84
N TRP A 200 10.35 8.96 2.65
CA TRP A 200 11.72 9.00 3.15
C TRP A 200 12.69 8.50 2.10
N SER A 201 13.86 9.12 2.04
CA SER A 201 14.97 8.59 1.24
C SER A 201 15.45 7.26 1.83
N PRO A 202 15.50 6.17 1.04
CA PRO A 202 16.14 4.93 1.47
C PRO A 202 17.67 5.07 1.53
N HIS A 203 18.23 6.08 0.86
CA HIS A 203 19.67 6.27 0.70
C HIS A 203 20.32 7.10 1.81
N GLU A 204 19.61 8.11 2.31
CA GLU A 204 20.17 9.09 3.23
C GLU A 204 19.28 9.25 4.46
N GLN A 205 19.82 8.85 5.61
CA GLN A 205 19.16 9.02 6.90
C GLN A 205 18.86 10.52 7.13
N GLY A 206 17.60 10.83 7.45
CA GLY A 206 17.12 12.16 7.79
C GLY A 206 16.58 12.93 6.58
N THR A 207 16.64 12.38 5.38
CA THR A 207 16.17 13.03 4.16
C THR A 207 14.81 12.50 3.76
N LEU A 208 13.87 13.40 3.46
CA LEU A 208 12.53 13.06 2.99
C LEU A 208 12.02 14.08 1.99
N ALA A 209 11.01 13.70 1.21
CA ALA A 209 10.32 14.53 0.25
C ALA A 209 8.83 14.54 0.57
N SER A 210 8.18 15.67 0.34
CA SER A 210 6.73 15.82 0.44
C SER A 210 6.14 16.54 -0.76
N GLY A 211 4.93 16.17 -1.16
CA GLY A 211 4.10 16.83 -2.16
C GLY A 211 2.81 17.34 -1.54
N SER A 212 2.26 18.43 -2.08
CA SER A 212 1.11 19.15 -1.51
C SER A 212 0.19 19.71 -2.59
N GLU A 213 -1.04 20.03 -2.17
CA GLU A 213 -2.04 20.79 -2.92
C GLU A 213 -1.56 22.19 -3.32
N ASP A 214 -0.57 22.73 -2.59
CA ASP A 214 0.11 23.98 -2.94
C ASP A 214 0.97 23.90 -4.21
N ARG A 215 0.95 22.73 -4.88
CA ARG A 215 1.59 22.42 -6.18
C ARG A 215 3.11 22.33 -6.09
N THR A 216 3.65 22.27 -4.88
CA THR A 216 5.10 22.20 -4.65
C THR A 216 5.54 20.84 -4.16
N VAL A 217 6.82 20.54 -4.40
CA VAL A 217 7.51 19.44 -3.75
C VAL A 217 8.59 20.00 -2.85
N CYS A 218 8.55 19.67 -1.57
CA CYS A 218 9.58 20.06 -0.62
C CYS A 218 10.55 18.90 -0.37
N LEU A 219 11.85 19.19 -0.44
CA LEU A 219 12.92 18.30 0.01
C LEU A 219 13.41 18.78 1.38
N TRP A 220 13.53 17.84 2.31
CA TRP A 220 13.90 18.10 3.69
C TRP A 220 15.14 17.31 4.08
N ASP A 221 15.99 17.88 4.92
CA ASP A 221 17.12 17.18 5.52
C ASP A 221 17.22 17.53 7.01
N LEU A 222 16.86 16.57 7.87
CA LEU A 222 16.86 16.74 9.32
C LEU A 222 18.27 17.04 9.88
N LYS A 223 19.35 16.78 9.14
CA LYS A 223 20.71 17.14 9.56
C LYS A 223 20.93 18.66 9.60
N GLN A 224 20.10 19.44 8.91
CA GLN A 224 20.15 20.90 8.95
C GLN A 224 19.61 21.48 10.25
N LEU A 225 18.97 20.67 11.09
CA LEU A 225 18.51 21.10 12.39
C LEU A 225 19.72 21.31 13.31
N THR A 226 20.09 22.56 13.52
CA THR A 226 21.19 22.93 14.43
C THR A 226 20.66 23.30 15.82
N GLY A 227 21.32 22.80 16.87
CA GLY A 227 21.00 23.15 18.25
C GLY A 227 19.67 22.58 18.74
N SER A 228 18.92 23.35 19.52
CA SER A 228 17.62 22.96 20.08
C SER A 228 16.42 23.44 19.24
N GLY A 229 16.63 23.68 17.94
CA GLY A 229 15.56 24.09 17.04
C GLY A 229 14.47 23.01 16.98
N LYS A 230 13.20 23.43 16.96
CA LYS A 230 12.05 22.54 16.76
C LYS A 230 11.41 22.72 15.38
N THR A 231 11.86 23.68 14.58
CA THR A 231 11.31 23.96 13.26
C THR A 231 12.38 23.88 12.20
N LEU A 232 12.02 23.39 11.02
CA LEU A 232 12.92 23.27 9.87
C LEU A 232 12.23 23.79 8.60
N LYS A 233 12.96 24.54 7.79
CA LYS A 233 12.53 24.98 6.46
C LYS A 233 12.99 23.97 5.39
N PRO A 234 12.33 23.91 4.23
CA PRO A 234 12.74 22.98 3.18
C PRO A 234 14.16 23.30 2.71
N LEU A 235 14.97 22.25 2.52
CA LEU A 235 16.28 22.35 1.88
C LEU A 235 16.11 22.87 0.44
N ARG A 236 15.08 22.37 -0.24
CA ARG A 236 14.66 22.84 -1.58
C ARG A 236 13.15 22.76 -1.71
N GLN A 237 12.56 23.70 -2.44
CA GLN A 237 11.15 23.69 -2.80
C GLN A 237 11.01 23.80 -4.31
N TYR A 238 10.51 22.75 -4.95
CA TYR A 238 10.33 22.64 -6.39
C TYR A 238 8.93 23.13 -6.79
N ARG A 239 8.86 23.85 -7.91
CA ARG A 239 7.64 24.45 -8.51
C ARG A 239 7.55 24.09 -9.99
N HIS A 240 7.72 22.81 -10.28
CA HIS A 240 7.74 22.21 -11.63
C HIS A 240 6.37 21.69 -12.08
N HIS A 241 5.47 21.37 -11.14
CA HIS A 241 4.07 21.04 -11.42
C HIS A 241 3.20 22.30 -11.49
N VAL A 242 2.09 22.21 -12.25
CA VAL A 242 1.13 23.32 -12.40
C VAL A 242 -0.16 23.12 -11.61
N HIS A 243 -0.40 21.90 -11.11
CA HIS A 243 -1.52 21.50 -10.25
C HIS A 243 -1.02 20.71 -9.02
N ILE A 244 -1.95 20.19 -8.21
CA ILE A 244 -1.72 19.47 -6.95
C ILE A 244 -0.70 18.35 -7.16
N VAL A 245 0.23 18.18 -6.22
CA VAL A 245 1.18 17.05 -6.24
C VAL A 245 0.66 15.95 -5.32
N ASN A 246 0.09 14.90 -5.93
CA ASN A 246 -0.60 13.83 -5.21
C ASN A 246 0.35 12.89 -4.49
N ASP A 247 1.48 12.54 -5.12
CA ASP A 247 2.43 11.58 -4.54
C ASP A 247 3.87 11.86 -4.97
N VAL A 248 4.80 11.46 -4.10
CA VAL A 248 6.25 11.59 -4.29
C VAL A 248 6.97 10.34 -3.79
N GLN A 249 7.99 9.90 -4.53
CA GLN A 249 8.79 8.75 -4.10
C GLN A 249 10.27 8.92 -4.47
N PHE A 250 11.16 8.63 -3.52
CA PHE A 250 12.57 8.44 -3.86
C PHE A 250 12.75 7.19 -4.68
N HIS A 251 13.60 7.29 -5.68
CA HIS A 251 13.99 6.14 -6.47
C HIS A 251 14.80 5.14 -5.61
N PRO A 252 14.50 3.83 -5.64
CA PRO A 252 15.12 2.84 -4.74
C PRO A 252 16.62 2.63 -5.00
N PHE A 253 17.08 2.79 -6.24
CA PHE A 253 18.49 2.62 -6.64
C PHE A 253 19.26 3.94 -6.83
N VAL A 254 18.70 4.90 -7.57
CA VAL A 254 19.34 6.18 -7.90
C VAL A 254 19.05 7.22 -6.81
N LYS A 255 20.01 7.47 -5.93
CA LYS A 255 19.84 8.36 -4.76
C LYS A 255 19.39 9.80 -5.04
N HIS A 256 19.62 10.28 -6.27
CA HIS A 256 19.32 11.65 -6.67
C HIS A 256 18.00 11.79 -7.42
N PHE A 257 17.25 10.71 -7.61
CA PHE A 257 15.98 10.74 -8.33
C PHE A 257 14.81 10.71 -7.36
N VAL A 258 13.88 11.63 -7.58
CA VAL A 258 12.58 11.67 -6.91
C VAL A 258 11.52 11.73 -8.00
N GLY A 259 10.64 10.74 -8.04
CA GLY A 259 9.46 10.74 -8.89
C GLY A 259 8.33 11.52 -8.21
N THR A 260 7.56 12.26 -8.99
CA THR A 260 6.45 13.10 -8.54
C THR A 260 5.31 12.98 -9.54
N VAL A 261 4.06 12.91 -9.06
CA VAL A 261 2.86 12.84 -9.90
C VAL A 261 1.82 13.86 -9.46
N SER A 262 0.95 14.26 -10.39
CA SER A 262 0.09 15.42 -10.21
C SER A 262 -1.19 15.32 -11.03
N ASP A 263 -2.19 16.10 -10.61
CA ASP A 263 -3.39 16.47 -11.36
C ASP A 263 -3.09 17.09 -12.73
N ASP A 264 -1.88 17.58 -12.97
CA ASP A 264 -1.45 18.09 -14.27
C ASP A 264 -1.18 17.00 -15.33
N LEU A 265 -1.55 15.74 -15.03
CA LEU A 265 -1.44 14.57 -15.89
C LEU A 265 0.01 14.15 -16.21
N THR A 266 0.97 14.57 -15.37
CA THR A 266 2.38 14.26 -15.59
C THR A 266 3.03 13.45 -14.47
N LEU A 267 3.84 12.48 -14.90
CA LEU A 267 4.92 11.92 -14.08
C LEU A 267 6.18 12.73 -14.35
N GLN A 268 6.76 13.31 -13.30
CA GLN A 268 8.01 14.06 -13.39
C GLN A 268 9.08 13.40 -12.52
N ILE A 269 10.31 13.30 -13.04
CA ILE A 269 11.46 12.84 -12.24
C ILE A 269 12.40 14.02 -12.05
N LEU A 270 12.60 14.37 -10.78
CA LEU A 270 13.56 15.38 -10.35
C LEU A 270 14.95 14.75 -10.26
N ASP A 271 15.98 15.49 -10.69
CA ASP A 271 17.38 15.18 -10.37
C ASP A 271 17.85 16.18 -9.31
N LEU A 272 18.06 15.69 -8.09
CA LEU A 272 18.45 16.50 -6.93
C LEU A 272 19.84 17.16 -7.09
N ARG A 273 20.62 16.80 -8.11
CA ARG A 273 21.89 17.47 -8.44
C ARG A 273 21.67 18.75 -9.24
N SER A 274 20.56 18.85 -9.98
CA SER A 274 20.22 20.05 -10.73
C SER A 274 19.94 21.20 -9.76
N PRO A 275 20.44 22.43 -10.03
CA PRO A 275 20.07 23.61 -9.25
C PRO A 275 18.70 24.19 -9.68
N ASP A 276 18.14 23.76 -10.81
CA ASP A 276 16.84 24.25 -11.29
C ASP A 276 15.70 23.67 -10.45
N LEU A 277 14.89 24.55 -9.86
CA LEU A 277 13.75 24.20 -9.02
C LEU A 277 12.41 24.26 -9.77
N THR A 278 12.41 24.62 -11.05
CA THR A 278 11.21 24.89 -11.86
C THR A 278 11.00 23.89 -12.98
N ARG A 279 11.93 22.96 -13.17
CA ARG A 279 11.90 21.96 -14.23
C ARG A 279 12.31 20.60 -13.70
N SER A 280 11.69 19.55 -14.22
CA SER A 280 12.12 18.18 -13.98
C SER A 280 13.21 17.75 -14.97
N ALA A 281 13.96 16.72 -14.61
CA ALA A 281 14.95 16.10 -15.50
C ALA A 281 14.27 15.24 -16.58
N LEU A 282 13.17 14.57 -16.21
CA LEU A 282 12.33 13.80 -17.11
C LEU A 282 10.85 14.16 -16.87
N THR A 283 10.07 14.17 -17.93
CA THR A 283 8.61 14.34 -17.85
C THR A 283 7.94 13.33 -18.78
N ALA A 284 7.18 12.41 -18.21
CA ALA A 284 6.25 11.58 -18.97
C ALA A 284 4.92 12.34 -19.11
N ARG A 285 4.35 12.33 -20.31
CA ARG A 285 3.08 13.00 -20.62
C ARG A 285 2.19 12.06 -21.43
N LYS A 286 0.88 12.33 -21.45
CA LYS A 286 -0.10 11.60 -22.26
C LYS A 286 -0.17 10.08 -21.96
N GLY A 287 0.26 9.67 -20.78
CA GLY A 287 0.03 8.29 -20.33
C GLY A 287 -1.36 8.07 -19.77
N HIS A 288 -1.90 9.13 -19.16
CA HIS A 288 -3.20 9.19 -18.51
C HIS A 288 -4.05 10.33 -19.09
N THR A 289 -5.37 10.18 -18.95
CA THR A 289 -6.38 11.17 -19.37
C THR A 289 -6.98 11.96 -18.22
N ASP A 290 -6.64 11.60 -16.98
CA ASP A 290 -7.08 12.25 -15.75
C ASP A 290 -5.96 12.24 -14.68
N ALA A 291 -6.21 12.88 -13.54
CA ALA A 291 -5.25 13.13 -12.47
C ALA A 291 -4.47 11.88 -12.06
N ILE A 292 -3.15 12.01 -11.90
CA ILE A 292 -2.29 10.90 -11.47
C ILE A 292 -2.16 10.94 -9.95
N ASN A 293 -2.76 9.97 -9.27
CA ASN A 293 -2.92 9.95 -7.81
C ASN A 293 -1.72 9.33 -7.08
N ALA A 294 -1.05 8.34 -7.67
CA ALA A 294 0.05 7.64 -7.02
C ALA A 294 1.13 7.21 -8.00
N LEU A 295 2.37 7.05 -7.50
CA LEU A 295 3.45 6.40 -8.22
C LEU A 295 4.14 5.32 -7.38
N ALA A 296 4.72 4.34 -8.06
CA ALA A 296 5.54 3.33 -7.41
C ALA A 296 6.71 2.91 -8.29
N PHE A 297 7.94 3.19 -7.86
CA PHE A 297 9.16 2.61 -8.41
C PHE A 297 9.25 1.14 -8.03
N ASN A 298 9.65 0.31 -8.99
CA ASN A 298 9.87 -1.10 -8.73
C ASN A 298 11.09 -1.29 -7.81
N PRO A 299 11.00 -2.07 -6.72
CA PRO A 299 12.08 -2.23 -5.76
C PRO A 299 13.22 -3.16 -6.25
N ARG A 300 13.05 -3.81 -7.41
CA ARG A 300 14.01 -4.76 -7.99
C ARG A 300 14.49 -4.36 -9.39
N SER A 301 13.79 -3.47 -10.08
CA SER A 301 14.17 -2.93 -11.39
C SER A 301 14.49 -1.44 -11.28
N GLU A 302 15.68 -1.06 -11.72
CA GLU A 302 16.12 0.35 -11.72
C GLU A 302 15.32 1.23 -12.69
N PHE A 303 14.67 0.65 -13.70
CA PHE A 303 14.07 1.46 -14.77
C PHE A 303 12.56 1.51 -14.77
N LEU A 304 11.89 0.70 -13.93
CA LEU A 304 10.45 0.51 -13.99
C LEU A 304 9.75 1.38 -12.94
N VAL A 305 8.75 2.14 -13.38
CA VAL A 305 7.86 2.91 -12.50
C VAL A 305 6.41 2.75 -12.97
N ALA A 306 5.50 2.59 -12.01
CA ALA A 306 4.06 2.54 -12.26
C ALA A 306 3.41 3.86 -11.81
N THR A 307 2.35 4.26 -12.49
CA THR A 307 1.50 5.41 -12.12
C THR A 307 0.04 5.02 -12.12
N ALA A 308 -0.72 5.46 -11.12
CA ALA A 308 -2.15 5.19 -10.97
C ALA A 308 -2.93 6.50 -11.11
N SER A 309 -4.11 6.42 -11.72
CA SER A 309 -4.85 7.60 -12.18
C SER A 309 -6.34 7.52 -11.89
N ALA A 310 -6.95 8.69 -11.80
CA ALA A 310 -8.40 8.89 -11.81
C ALA A 310 -9.07 8.37 -13.10
N ASP A 311 -8.29 8.15 -14.17
CA ASP A 311 -8.78 7.50 -15.40
C ASP A 311 -8.99 5.99 -15.28
N ARG A 312 -8.90 5.44 -14.07
CA ARG A 312 -9.17 4.03 -13.72
C ARG A 312 -8.11 3.05 -14.22
N THR A 313 -6.97 3.55 -14.70
CA THR A 313 -5.89 2.72 -15.21
C THR A 313 -4.59 2.88 -14.41
N VAL A 314 -3.73 1.88 -14.56
CA VAL A 314 -2.33 1.96 -14.10
C VAL A 314 -1.42 1.92 -15.33
N ALA A 315 -0.56 2.92 -15.51
CA ALA A 315 0.42 2.93 -16.57
C ALA A 315 1.78 2.45 -16.07
N ILE A 316 2.45 1.64 -16.88
CA ILE A 316 3.81 1.14 -16.63
C ILE A 316 4.79 1.87 -17.53
N TRP A 317 5.90 2.36 -16.95
CA TRP A 317 6.88 3.18 -17.64
C TRP A 317 8.30 2.66 -17.48
N ASP A 318 9.08 2.81 -18.55
CA ASP A 318 10.53 2.71 -18.51
C ASP A 318 11.13 4.12 -18.46
N ILE A 319 11.83 4.47 -17.37
CA ILE A 319 12.41 5.81 -17.19
C ILE A 319 13.49 6.15 -18.25
N ARG A 320 14.04 5.15 -18.96
CA ARG A 320 14.97 5.35 -20.08
C ARG A 320 14.25 5.87 -21.33
N ASN A 321 12.95 5.63 -21.45
CA ASN A 321 12.10 6.13 -22.53
C ASN A 321 10.69 6.49 -22.03
N VAL A 322 10.55 7.65 -21.38
CA VAL A 322 9.26 8.15 -20.87
C VAL A 322 8.34 8.75 -21.93
N LYS A 323 8.69 8.67 -23.22
CA LYS A 323 7.86 9.23 -24.31
C LYS A 323 6.60 8.42 -24.54
N GLU A 324 6.67 7.13 -24.27
CA GLU A 324 5.58 6.17 -24.44
C GLU A 324 5.54 5.27 -23.21
N LYS A 325 4.34 4.90 -22.79
CA LYS A 325 4.16 3.89 -21.74
C LYS A 325 4.52 2.52 -22.30
N VAL A 326 5.11 1.68 -21.44
CA VAL A 326 5.41 0.28 -21.77
C VAL A 326 4.13 -0.52 -21.85
N HIS A 327 3.21 -0.31 -20.91
CA HIS A 327 1.95 -1.04 -20.83
C HIS A 327 0.87 -0.23 -20.08
N THR A 328 -0.38 -0.68 -20.14
CA THR A 328 -1.50 -0.15 -19.35
C THR A 328 -2.29 -1.31 -18.76
N LEU A 329 -2.44 -1.30 -17.44
CA LEU A 329 -3.24 -2.27 -16.70
C LEU A 329 -4.66 -1.70 -16.60
N VAL A 330 -5.63 -2.48 -17.06
CA VAL A 330 -7.06 -2.13 -17.12
C VAL A 330 -7.83 -3.16 -16.32
N GLY A 331 -8.72 -2.70 -15.44
CA GLY A 331 -9.58 -3.58 -14.65
C GLY A 331 -10.29 -2.86 -13.49
N HIS A 332 -9.71 -1.77 -12.98
CA HIS A 332 -10.40 -0.92 -12.02
C HIS A 332 -11.62 -0.23 -12.66
N ASN A 333 -12.70 -0.11 -11.88
CA ASN A 333 -13.96 0.50 -12.32
C ASN A 333 -14.10 1.96 -11.91
N ASP A 334 -13.17 2.47 -11.10
CA ASP A 334 -13.12 3.84 -10.62
C ASP A 334 -11.66 4.27 -10.38
N ALA A 335 -11.45 5.50 -9.92
CA ALA A 335 -10.15 6.12 -9.70
C ALA A 335 -9.20 5.21 -8.90
N VAL A 336 -7.99 5.01 -9.42
CA VAL A 336 -6.94 4.27 -8.72
C VAL A 336 -6.15 5.27 -7.89
N THR A 337 -6.09 5.06 -6.58
CA THR A 337 -5.55 6.03 -5.61
C THR A 337 -4.27 5.58 -4.95
N SER A 338 -3.95 4.28 -4.98
CA SER A 338 -2.77 3.73 -4.29
C SER A 338 -2.05 2.69 -5.14
N LEU A 339 -0.71 2.70 -5.09
CA LEU A 339 0.16 1.71 -5.70
C LEU A 339 1.24 1.25 -4.73
N ALA A 340 1.53 -0.05 -4.74
CA ALA A 340 2.70 -0.58 -4.06
C ALA A 340 3.17 -1.88 -4.72
N TRP A 341 4.44 -1.92 -5.10
CA TRP A 341 5.07 -3.17 -5.53
C TRP A 341 5.21 -4.14 -4.37
N ASN A 342 5.07 -5.42 -4.68
CA ASN A 342 5.38 -6.48 -3.74
C ASN A 342 6.89 -6.42 -3.38
N PRO A 343 7.25 -6.47 -2.09
CA PRO A 343 8.64 -6.35 -1.67
C PRO A 343 9.50 -7.60 -1.99
N LYS A 344 8.86 -8.74 -2.23
CA LYS A 344 9.51 -10.04 -2.49
C LYS A 344 9.47 -10.41 -3.97
N GLU A 345 8.30 -10.29 -4.59
CA GLU A 345 8.06 -10.68 -5.98
C GLU A 345 8.17 -9.49 -6.95
N PRO A 346 9.15 -9.46 -7.86
CA PRO A 346 9.45 -8.29 -8.68
C PRO A 346 8.40 -7.96 -9.74
N SER A 347 7.63 -8.93 -10.22
CA SER A 347 6.58 -8.74 -11.24
C SER A 347 5.24 -8.30 -10.64
N ILE A 348 5.08 -8.39 -9.32
CA ILE A 348 3.79 -8.20 -8.67
C ILE A 348 3.61 -6.76 -8.22
N LEU A 349 2.58 -6.10 -8.76
CA LEU A 349 2.14 -4.78 -8.38
C LEU A 349 0.77 -4.86 -7.71
N GLY A 350 0.60 -4.23 -6.55
CA GLY A 350 -0.71 -3.97 -5.98
C GLY A 350 -1.22 -2.59 -6.40
N SER A 351 -2.51 -2.50 -6.69
CA SER A 351 -3.24 -1.24 -6.84
C SER A 351 -4.52 -1.24 -6.00
N GLY A 352 -4.93 -0.06 -5.56
CA GLY A 352 -6.16 0.13 -4.80
C GLY A 352 -6.87 1.40 -5.25
N GLY A 353 -8.20 1.39 -5.19
CA GLY A 353 -9.00 2.49 -5.74
C GLY A 353 -10.35 2.69 -5.08
N TYR A 354 -11.08 3.67 -5.62
CA TYR A 354 -12.43 4.06 -5.17
C TYR A 354 -13.50 3.05 -5.57
N ASP A 355 -13.19 2.11 -6.46
CA ASP A 355 -14.06 0.95 -6.75
C ASP A 355 -14.10 -0.09 -5.62
N ARG A 356 -13.48 0.21 -4.48
CA ARG A 356 -13.50 -0.60 -3.25
C ARG A 356 -12.70 -1.90 -3.40
N ARG A 357 -11.81 -1.98 -4.40
CA ARG A 357 -10.99 -3.16 -4.67
C ARG A 357 -9.51 -2.89 -4.43
N VAL A 358 -8.81 -3.95 -4.02
CA VAL A 358 -7.35 -4.04 -4.16
C VAL A 358 -7.05 -5.10 -5.22
N MET A 359 -6.35 -4.74 -6.28
CA MET A 359 -6.00 -5.64 -7.38
C MET A 359 -4.51 -5.95 -7.37
N PHE A 360 -4.15 -7.20 -7.62
CA PHE A 360 -2.78 -7.62 -7.86
C PHE A 360 -2.57 -7.92 -9.33
N TRP A 361 -1.49 -7.36 -9.86
CA TRP A 361 -1.09 -7.49 -11.24
C TRP A 361 0.22 -8.27 -11.30
N ASP A 362 0.24 -9.34 -12.10
CA ASP A 362 1.47 -10.05 -12.43
C ASP A 362 1.96 -9.68 -13.82
N LEU A 363 2.97 -8.81 -13.85
CA LEU A 363 3.52 -8.31 -15.10
C LEU A 363 4.22 -9.39 -15.94
N SER A 364 4.55 -10.57 -15.40
CA SER A 364 5.08 -11.65 -16.24
C SER A 364 4.03 -12.29 -17.15
N LYS A 365 2.75 -12.11 -16.85
CA LYS A 365 1.64 -12.68 -17.64
C LYS A 365 1.11 -11.76 -18.73
N VAL A 366 1.67 -10.56 -18.86
CA VAL A 366 1.26 -9.60 -19.89
C VAL A 366 1.46 -10.22 -21.27
N GLY A 367 0.37 -10.31 -22.04
CA GLY A 367 0.36 -10.86 -23.39
C GLY A 367 0.26 -12.39 -23.47
N GLU A 368 0.03 -13.08 -22.35
CA GLU A 368 -0.37 -14.50 -22.38
C GLU A 368 -1.72 -14.67 -23.09
N GLU A 369 -1.88 -15.77 -23.84
CA GLU A 369 -3.14 -16.10 -24.50
C GLU A 369 -4.15 -16.63 -23.46
N GLN A 370 -5.36 -16.08 -23.48
CA GLN A 370 -6.48 -16.52 -22.63
C GLN A 370 -7.57 -17.18 -23.45
N MET A 371 -8.33 -18.08 -22.82
CA MET A 371 -9.58 -18.55 -23.39
C MET A 371 -10.60 -17.40 -23.41
N PRO A 372 -11.59 -17.41 -24.34
CA PRO A 372 -12.59 -16.34 -24.41
C PRO A 372 -13.30 -16.08 -23.09
N ASP A 373 -13.66 -17.14 -22.37
CA ASP A 373 -14.36 -17.04 -21.08
C ASP A 373 -13.49 -16.36 -20.00
N ASP A 374 -12.19 -16.67 -19.95
CA ASP A 374 -11.26 -16.03 -18.98
C ASP A 374 -11.01 -14.55 -19.32
N ALA A 375 -11.04 -14.19 -20.60
CA ALA A 375 -10.86 -12.81 -21.06
C ALA A 375 -12.06 -11.90 -20.71
N GLU A 376 -13.24 -12.49 -20.40
CA GLU A 376 -14.38 -11.74 -19.87
C GLU A 376 -14.16 -11.31 -18.42
N ASP A 377 -13.38 -12.07 -17.64
CA ASP A 377 -13.10 -11.80 -16.23
C ASP A 377 -11.96 -10.77 -16.03
N GLY A 378 -11.10 -10.61 -17.03
CA GLY A 378 -10.03 -9.60 -17.02
C GLY A 378 -8.81 -9.99 -17.86
N PRO A 379 -7.83 -9.07 -17.97
CA PRO A 379 -6.60 -9.33 -18.71
C PRO A 379 -5.74 -10.40 -18.01
N PRO A 380 -4.81 -11.07 -18.71
CA PRO A 380 -4.05 -12.20 -18.14
C PRO A 380 -3.14 -11.79 -16.97
N GLU A 381 -2.71 -10.53 -16.95
CA GLU A 381 -1.94 -9.96 -15.84
C GLU A 381 -2.76 -9.69 -14.57
N LEU A 382 -4.10 -9.73 -14.59
CA LEU A 382 -4.90 -9.57 -13.38
C LEU A 382 -4.86 -10.87 -12.56
N LEU A 383 -4.01 -10.90 -11.54
CA LEU A 383 -3.75 -12.10 -10.74
C LEU A 383 -4.82 -12.33 -9.66
N PHE A 384 -5.24 -11.27 -8.97
CA PHE A 384 -6.14 -11.38 -7.84
C PHE A 384 -6.91 -10.08 -7.60
N MET A 385 -8.17 -10.19 -7.16
CA MET A 385 -8.98 -9.05 -6.74
C MET A 385 -9.54 -9.27 -5.34
N HIS A 386 -9.19 -8.37 -4.44
CA HIS A 386 -9.73 -8.33 -3.08
C HIS A 386 -11.02 -7.50 -3.05
N GLY A 387 -12.14 -8.16 -2.77
CA GLY A 387 -13.48 -7.57 -2.64
C GLY A 387 -14.00 -7.48 -1.20
N GLY A 388 -13.10 -7.42 -0.21
CA GLY A 388 -13.48 -7.41 1.21
C GLY A 388 -13.95 -6.06 1.76
N HIS A 389 -13.74 -4.97 1.02
CA HIS A 389 -14.13 -3.62 1.42
C HIS A 389 -15.47 -3.22 0.80
N THR A 390 -16.27 -2.49 1.58
CA THR A 390 -17.60 -1.99 1.21
C THR A 390 -17.62 -0.49 0.93
N ASN A 391 -16.48 0.18 1.07
CA ASN A 391 -16.33 1.61 0.82
C ASN A 391 -14.97 1.89 0.15
N HIS A 392 -14.75 3.13 -0.26
CA HIS A 392 -13.54 3.59 -0.93
C HIS A 392 -12.29 3.22 -0.14
N LEU A 393 -11.26 2.80 -0.87
CA LEU A 393 -10.00 2.43 -0.26
C LEU A 393 -9.18 3.68 0.08
N ALA A 394 -8.73 3.77 1.33
CA ALA A 394 -7.92 4.87 1.81
C ALA A 394 -6.41 4.64 1.61
N ASP A 395 -5.88 3.49 2.06
CA ASP A 395 -4.48 3.11 1.84
C ASP A 395 -4.32 1.59 2.00
N PHE A 396 -3.23 1.03 1.46
CA PHE A 396 -2.84 -0.35 1.72
C PHE A 396 -1.32 -0.50 1.79
N SER A 397 -0.86 -1.57 2.45
CA SER A 397 0.57 -1.86 2.58
C SER A 397 0.87 -3.36 2.61
N TRP A 398 1.90 -3.75 1.85
CA TRP A 398 2.48 -5.08 1.89
C TRP A 398 3.26 -5.30 3.18
N ASN A 399 3.14 -6.49 3.77
CA ASN A 399 4.00 -6.91 4.85
C ASN A 399 5.41 -7.24 4.29
N LEU A 400 6.45 -6.77 4.96
CA LEU A 400 7.84 -6.97 4.53
C LEU A 400 8.41 -8.36 4.91
N ASN A 401 7.75 -9.05 5.82
CA ASN A 401 8.23 -10.26 6.48
C ASN A 401 7.44 -11.51 6.12
N ASP A 402 6.11 -11.39 5.91
CA ASP A 402 5.26 -12.50 5.46
C ASP A 402 4.81 -12.27 4.01
N PRO A 403 5.27 -13.09 3.03
CA PRO A 403 4.85 -12.98 1.64
C PRO A 403 3.33 -13.06 1.48
N TRP A 404 2.79 -12.25 0.57
CA TRP A 404 1.36 -12.22 0.23
C TRP A 404 0.41 -11.80 1.35
N LEU A 405 0.95 -11.31 2.48
CA LEU A 405 0.19 -10.69 3.56
C LEU A 405 0.14 -9.17 3.37
N LEU A 406 -1.06 -8.60 3.52
CA LEU A 406 -1.31 -7.17 3.38
C LEU A 406 -2.16 -6.63 4.52
N CYS A 407 -2.11 -5.32 4.67
CA CYS A 407 -3.11 -4.54 5.37
C CYS A 407 -3.76 -3.58 4.37
N SER A 408 -5.08 -3.44 4.39
CA SER A 408 -5.82 -2.44 3.62
C SER A 408 -6.89 -1.79 4.49
N ALA A 409 -7.11 -0.49 4.33
CA ALA A 409 -8.09 0.28 5.09
C ALA A 409 -9.05 1.02 4.14
N ALA A 410 -10.33 1.07 4.53
CA ALA A 410 -11.36 1.80 3.83
C ALA A 410 -11.90 2.96 4.68
N GLU A 411 -12.63 3.86 4.04
CA GLU A 411 -13.19 5.08 4.65
C GLU A 411 -14.33 4.81 5.66
N ASP A 412 -14.91 3.61 5.65
CA ASP A 412 -15.95 3.16 6.60
C ASP A 412 -15.40 2.57 7.91
N ASN A 413 -14.19 2.99 8.29
CA ASN A 413 -13.42 2.53 9.46
C ASN A 413 -12.94 1.07 9.38
N LEU A 414 -13.21 0.36 8.28
CA LEU A 414 -12.83 -1.04 8.14
C LEU A 414 -11.34 -1.16 7.81
N LEU A 415 -10.60 -1.83 8.70
CA LEU A 415 -9.24 -2.27 8.44
C LEU A 415 -9.24 -3.79 8.29
N GLN A 416 -8.65 -4.27 7.19
CA GLN A 416 -8.48 -5.68 6.91
C GLN A 416 -7.01 -6.05 6.82
N ILE A 417 -6.65 -7.17 7.45
CA ILE A 417 -5.35 -7.81 7.32
C ILE A 417 -5.60 -9.18 6.72
N TRP A 418 -5.05 -9.45 5.54
CA TRP A 418 -5.40 -10.62 4.77
C TRP A 418 -4.21 -11.16 3.99
N LYS A 419 -4.24 -12.48 3.75
CA LYS A 419 -3.21 -13.22 3.03
C LYS A 419 -3.87 -14.03 1.93
N VAL A 420 -3.43 -13.84 0.68
CA VAL A 420 -3.96 -14.57 -0.47
C VAL A 420 -3.63 -16.06 -0.33
N ALA A 421 -4.57 -16.91 -0.75
CA ALA A 421 -4.40 -18.36 -0.68
C ALA A 421 -3.19 -18.84 -1.49
N LYS A 422 -2.38 -19.75 -0.93
CA LYS A 422 -1.24 -20.35 -1.64
C LYS A 422 -1.66 -21.05 -2.94
N SER A 423 -2.90 -21.53 -3.06
CA SER A 423 -3.43 -22.11 -4.31
C SER A 423 -3.47 -21.12 -5.48
N ILE A 424 -3.50 -19.82 -5.21
CA ILE A 424 -3.55 -18.76 -6.23
C ILE A 424 -2.15 -18.23 -6.56
N VAL A 425 -1.30 -18.09 -5.54
CA VAL A 425 -0.02 -17.36 -5.64
C VAL A 425 1.23 -18.22 -5.35
N GLY A 426 1.04 -19.47 -4.99
CA GLY A 426 2.13 -20.42 -4.77
C GLY A 426 2.79 -20.79 -6.10
N ALA A 427 4.11 -21.00 -6.07
CA ALA A 427 4.80 -21.62 -7.18
C ALA A 427 4.24 -23.02 -7.41
N ASP A 428 3.98 -23.37 -8.67
CA ASP A 428 3.54 -24.71 -9.05
C ASP A 428 4.66 -25.71 -8.69
N GLU A 429 4.50 -26.43 -7.57
CA GLU A 429 5.50 -27.39 -7.08
C GLU A 429 5.77 -28.50 -8.11
N SER A 430 4.86 -28.73 -9.07
CA SER A 430 5.05 -29.66 -10.18
C SER A 430 6.12 -29.23 -11.20
N ALA A 431 6.44 -27.93 -11.27
CA ALA A 431 7.50 -27.41 -12.13
C ALA A 431 8.91 -27.62 -11.54
N LEU A 432 9.03 -27.77 -10.22
CA LEU A 432 10.31 -28.00 -9.53
C LEU A 432 10.78 -29.46 -9.66
N ASP A 433 9.86 -30.42 -9.68
CA ASP A 433 10.19 -31.86 -9.82
C ASP A 433 10.78 -32.22 -11.20
N LEU A 434 10.44 -31.46 -12.25
CA LEU A 434 10.98 -31.67 -13.60
C LEU A 434 12.45 -31.22 -13.73
N ALA A 435 12.89 -30.26 -12.90
CA ALA A 435 14.28 -29.81 -12.90
C ALA A 435 15.21 -30.80 -12.17
N GLU A 436 14.72 -31.49 -11.14
CA GLU A 436 15.50 -32.50 -10.40
C GLU A 436 15.57 -33.86 -11.13
N MET A 437 14.61 -34.18 -12.01
CA MET A 437 14.69 -35.36 -12.87
C MET A 437 15.61 -35.20 -14.10
N GLY A 438 16.16 -34.00 -14.34
CA GLY A 438 17.04 -33.66 -15.47
C GLY A 438 18.55 -33.79 -15.19
N GLY A 439 18.98 -34.52 -14.15
CA GLY A 439 20.39 -34.78 -13.87
C GLY A 439 21.06 -35.69 -14.92
N PRO A 440 22.33 -35.46 -15.30
CA PRO A 440 22.94 -36.08 -16.46
C PRO A 440 23.05 -37.60 -16.28
N GLY A 441 22.48 -38.35 -17.22
CA GLY A 441 22.67 -39.78 -17.32
C GLY A 441 24.15 -40.13 -17.25
N ARG A 442 24.53 -40.90 -16.22
CA ARG A 442 25.81 -41.59 -16.19
C ARG A 442 25.90 -42.47 -17.44
N SER A 443 26.69 -42.04 -18.42
CA SER A 443 27.27 -42.91 -19.43
C SER A 443 28.19 -43.90 -18.69
N GLY A 444 27.67 -45.09 -18.44
CA GLY A 444 28.49 -46.24 -18.09
C GLY A 444 29.13 -46.77 -19.37
N ASP A 445 30.40 -46.42 -19.57
CA ASP A 445 31.31 -47.19 -20.40
C ASP A 445 31.45 -48.58 -19.77
N ASP A 446 30.95 -49.62 -20.44
CA ASP A 446 31.36 -50.99 -20.19
C ASP A 446 32.15 -51.52 -21.40
N ASP A 447 33.43 -51.65 -21.08
CA ASP A 447 34.62 -52.17 -21.72
C ASP A 447 34.48 -53.33 -22.71
N GLU A 448 35.39 -53.33 -23.68
CA GLU A 448 35.65 -54.39 -24.65
C GLU A 448 36.19 -55.68 -23.98
N GLY A 449 35.82 -56.85 -24.51
CA GLY A 449 36.58 -58.06 -24.23
C GLY A 449 36.04 -59.37 -24.84
N ARG A 450 36.63 -59.78 -25.98
CA ARG A 450 36.94 -61.15 -26.47
C ARG A 450 35.78 -62.18 -26.47
N GLU A 451 35.42 -62.84 -27.57
CA GLU A 451 36.17 -63.58 -28.60
C GLU A 451 35.47 -63.53 -29.96
#